data_AF-A0A820BSU1-F1
#
_entry.id   AF-A0A820BSU1-F1
#
_cell.length_a   1.000
_cell.length_b   1.000
_cell.length_c   1.000
_cell.angle_alpha   90.00
_cell.angle_beta   90.00
_cell.angle_gamma   90.00
#
_symmetry.space_group_name_H-M   'P 1'
#
loop_
_entity.id
_entity.type
_entity.pdbx_description
1 polymer ?
#
loop_
_entity_poly.entity_id
_entity_poly.type
_entity_poly.pdbx_seq_one_letter_code
_entity_poly.pdbx_strand_id
1 'polypeptide(L)'
;GILDQDPNQTAIFRMPDFPDDINNELRNVEILSTIKLCMETGKTILMVNTGRIHGSLYDVFNQNFSIMATDDTRKIFSKVAIGPKTMDVVVHEEFQCIIHIKRSEFEDIPAPFLSRFQKYSFSVTAFYSIYLKQIPVNEQTIIKHVEEKIRSFIQHFGQQYFYGLNENTLYSCLLSLIKRDENGDYGLSNIHRNYSQLTIQSKTFIEQNSTDIRRCLLLSLISKLLQIASPESIIYKLPTFQDEFAQSLCKNYFYQQEHFNIDSFIHRMISSQSIESDNSDQSSTNEPAEQKLNNYITITTKVMIFTRTSTFVTSLNNESKQSLFSTHEQIDVINLNAIWKC
;
A
#
# COMPACT_ATOMS: atom_id res chain seq x y z
N GLY A 1 9.14 -7.09 6.38
CA GLY A 1 7.74 -7.03 6.86
C GLY A 1 7.50 -8.24 7.73
N ILE A 2 6.24 -8.63 7.99
CA ILE A 2 5.94 -9.92 8.66
C ILE A 2 6.45 -11.11 7.84
N LEU A 3 6.54 -10.96 6.52
CA LEU A 3 7.16 -11.92 5.62
C LEU A 3 8.49 -11.36 5.12
N ASP A 4 9.44 -12.27 4.92
CA ASP A 4 10.66 -11.98 4.17
C ASP A 4 10.27 -11.63 2.73
N GLN A 5 10.89 -10.58 2.19
CA GLN A 5 10.64 -10.15 0.81
C GLN A 5 11.41 -11.04 -0.19
N ASP A 6 12.32 -11.88 0.29
CA ASP A 6 13.04 -12.82 -0.56
C ASP A 6 12.11 -13.91 -1.13
N PRO A 7 11.88 -13.96 -2.46
CA PRO A 7 11.08 -15.00 -3.11
C PRO A 7 11.69 -16.41 -2.97
N ASN A 8 12.95 -16.50 -2.57
CA ASN A 8 13.59 -17.78 -2.29
C ASN A 8 13.13 -18.36 -0.95
N GLN A 9 12.74 -17.53 0.01
CA GLN A 9 12.32 -17.95 1.35
C GLN A 9 10.79 -18.00 1.50
N THR A 10 10.07 -17.09 0.84
CA THR A 10 8.60 -16.99 0.98
C THR A 10 7.88 -17.10 -0.36
N ALA A 11 6.82 -17.91 -0.41
CA ALA A 11 5.91 -18.02 -1.56
C ALA A 11 4.49 -17.58 -1.18
N ILE A 12 3.84 -16.78 -2.05
CA ILE A 12 2.47 -16.31 -1.82
C ILE A 12 1.50 -16.97 -2.81
N PHE A 13 0.54 -17.71 -2.28
CA PHE A 13 -0.52 -18.35 -3.04
C PHE A 13 -1.82 -17.55 -2.88
N ARG A 14 -2.29 -16.95 -3.97
CA ARG A 14 -3.57 -16.24 -4.03
C ARG A 14 -4.49 -16.95 -5.02
N MET A 15 -5.61 -17.46 -4.54
CA MET A 15 -6.62 -18.05 -5.41
C MET A 15 -7.70 -17.01 -5.73
N PRO A 16 -8.10 -16.87 -7.00
CA PRO A 16 -9.17 -15.95 -7.35
C PRO A 16 -10.53 -16.48 -6.94
N ASP A 17 -11.41 -15.53 -6.66
CA ASP A 17 -12.84 -15.69 -6.38
C ASP A 17 -13.73 -15.49 -7.62
N PHE A 18 -13.15 -15.46 -8.83
CA PHE A 18 -13.92 -15.38 -10.07
C PHE A 18 -14.84 -16.61 -10.22
N PRO A 19 -16.11 -16.44 -10.63
CA PRO A 19 -17.09 -17.54 -10.72
C PRO A 19 -16.61 -18.73 -11.55
N ASP A 20 -15.96 -18.46 -12.69
CA ASP A 20 -15.49 -19.48 -13.62
C ASP A 20 -14.26 -20.26 -13.08
N ASP A 21 -13.53 -19.67 -12.13
CA ASP A 21 -12.36 -20.28 -11.49
C ASP A 21 -12.72 -21.15 -10.28
N ILE A 22 -13.97 -21.12 -9.80
CA ILE A 22 -14.39 -21.87 -8.60
C ILE A 22 -14.29 -23.38 -8.81
N ASN A 23 -14.60 -23.84 -10.02
CA ASN A 23 -14.66 -25.27 -10.37
C ASN A 23 -13.43 -25.74 -11.17
N ASN A 24 -12.39 -24.91 -11.31
CA ASN A 24 -11.21 -25.28 -12.07
C ASN A 24 -10.26 -26.16 -11.23
N GLU A 25 -10.52 -27.47 -11.25
CA GLU A 25 -9.70 -28.46 -10.52
C GLU A 25 -8.24 -28.50 -10.98
N LEU A 26 -7.97 -28.23 -12.26
CA LEU A 26 -6.59 -28.20 -12.78
C LEU A 26 -5.74 -27.16 -12.05
N ARG A 27 -6.32 -25.98 -11.81
CA ARG A 27 -5.64 -24.91 -11.07
C ARG A 27 -5.39 -25.27 -9.62
N ASN A 28 -6.33 -25.97 -8.99
CA ASN A 28 -6.13 -26.49 -7.62
C ASN A 28 -4.94 -27.45 -7.58
N VAL A 29 -4.85 -28.35 -8.57
CA VAL A 29 -3.75 -29.32 -8.71
C VAL A 29 -2.41 -28.63 -8.94
N GLU A 30 -2.34 -27.60 -9.80
CA GLU A 30 -1.13 -26.81 -10.04
C GLU A 30 -0.64 -26.11 -8.76
N ILE A 31 -1.54 -25.45 -8.04
CA ILE A 31 -1.22 -24.76 -6.78
C ILE A 31 -0.74 -25.76 -5.73
N LEU A 32 -1.44 -26.89 -5.56
CA LEU A 32 -1.04 -27.95 -4.63
C LEU A 32 0.32 -28.57 -4.98
N SER A 33 0.61 -28.73 -6.28
CA SER A 33 1.91 -29.23 -6.74
C SER A 33 3.04 -28.24 -6.43
N THR A 34 2.76 -26.95 -6.51
CA THR A 34 3.72 -25.90 -6.15
C THR A 34 3.90 -25.81 -4.63
N ILE A 35 2.82 -25.98 -3.85
CA ILE A 35 2.89 -26.06 -2.39
C ILE A 35 3.71 -27.27 -1.95
N LYS A 36 3.52 -28.43 -2.60
CA LYS A 36 4.33 -29.63 -2.38
C LYS A 36 5.82 -29.31 -2.54
N LEU A 37 6.22 -28.65 -3.62
CA LEU A 37 7.62 -28.25 -3.83
C LEU A 37 8.10 -27.32 -2.70
N CYS A 38 7.28 -26.34 -2.29
CA CYS A 38 7.62 -25.45 -1.18
C CYS A 38 7.79 -26.19 0.16
N MET A 39 6.99 -27.22 0.42
CA MET A 39 7.11 -28.11 1.58
C MET A 39 8.43 -28.89 1.56
N GLU A 40 8.81 -29.41 0.39
CA GLU A 40 10.06 -30.16 0.20
C GLU A 40 11.30 -29.27 0.35
N THR A 41 11.22 -28.00 -0.07
CA THR A 41 12.33 -27.03 0.00
C THR A 41 12.36 -26.17 1.27
N GLY A 42 11.38 -26.31 2.18
CA GLY A 42 11.34 -25.54 3.43
C GLY A 42 10.94 -24.07 3.30
N LYS A 43 10.24 -23.69 2.24
CA LYS A 43 9.79 -22.31 2.06
C LYS A 43 8.60 -22.00 2.96
N THR A 44 8.54 -20.77 3.47
CA THR A 44 7.34 -20.27 4.13
C THR A 44 6.28 -19.94 3.09
N ILE A 45 5.04 -20.41 3.29
CA ILE A 45 3.94 -20.14 2.38
C ILE A 45 2.90 -19.20 3.02
N LEU A 46 2.49 -18.18 2.28
CA LEU A 46 1.33 -17.35 2.61
C LEU A 46 0.16 -17.73 1.71
N MET A 47 -0.92 -18.23 2.30
CA MET A 47 -2.11 -18.67 1.61
C MET A 47 -3.25 -17.65 1.78
N VAL A 48 -3.73 -17.09 0.66
CA VAL A 48 -4.81 -16.10 0.62
C VAL A 48 -5.96 -16.64 -0.23
N ASN A 49 -7.17 -16.66 0.35
CA ASN A 49 -8.39 -17.15 -0.31
C ASN A 49 -8.31 -18.62 -0.77
N THR A 50 -7.60 -19.46 -0.02
CA THR A 50 -7.28 -20.85 -0.42
C THR A 50 -8.21 -21.92 0.16
N GLY A 51 -9.41 -21.54 0.63
CA GLY A 51 -10.34 -22.46 1.31
C GLY A 51 -10.61 -23.75 0.52
N ARG A 52 -10.63 -23.66 -0.81
CA ARG A 52 -10.89 -24.79 -1.73
C ARG A 52 -9.87 -25.93 -1.61
N ILE A 53 -8.63 -25.62 -1.24
CA ILE A 53 -7.54 -26.60 -1.15
C ILE A 53 -7.17 -26.98 0.29
N HIS A 54 -7.89 -26.46 1.29
CA HIS A 54 -7.59 -26.76 2.70
C HIS A 54 -7.81 -28.24 3.03
N GLY A 55 -8.82 -28.88 2.40
CA GLY A 55 -9.06 -30.32 2.55
C GLY A 55 -7.89 -31.17 2.06
N SER A 56 -7.23 -30.75 0.98
CA SER A 56 -6.06 -31.45 0.43
C SER A 56 -4.82 -31.43 1.32
N LEU A 57 -4.72 -30.43 2.20
CA LEU A 57 -3.59 -30.21 3.11
C LEU A 57 -3.95 -30.56 4.56
N TYR A 58 -5.05 -31.28 4.78
CA TYR A 58 -5.60 -31.50 6.10
C TYR A 58 -4.60 -32.19 7.05
N ASP A 59 -3.89 -33.22 6.59
CA ASP A 59 -2.89 -33.92 7.41
C ASP A 59 -1.70 -33.03 7.76
N VAL A 60 -1.27 -32.17 6.82
CA VAL A 60 -0.21 -31.17 7.04
C VAL A 60 -0.63 -30.18 8.13
N PHE A 61 -1.86 -29.65 8.06
CA PHE A 61 -2.38 -28.71 9.05
C PHE A 61 -2.59 -29.34 10.43
N ASN A 62 -2.88 -30.64 10.47
CA ASN A 62 -2.94 -31.41 11.72
C ASN A 62 -1.58 -31.69 12.35
N GLN A 63 -0.48 -31.41 11.65
CA GLN A 63 0.85 -31.91 12.01
C GLN A 63 0.88 -33.45 12.11
N ASN A 64 0.08 -34.12 11.28
CA ASN A 64 0.10 -35.58 11.15
C ASN A 64 1.33 -35.97 10.32
N PHE A 65 2.47 -36.11 11.01
CA PHE A 65 3.75 -36.40 10.42
C PHE A 65 4.23 -37.80 10.75
N SER A 66 4.76 -38.51 9.74
CA SER A 66 5.50 -39.76 9.93
C SER A 66 6.98 -39.52 9.69
N ILE A 67 7.83 -40.06 10.56
CA ILE A 67 9.27 -39.90 10.47
C ILE A 67 9.86 -41.20 9.94
N MET A 68 10.63 -41.12 8.86
CA MET A 68 11.51 -42.20 8.43
C MET A 68 12.95 -41.77 8.68
N ALA A 69 13.66 -42.56 9.48
CA ALA A 69 15.10 -42.43 9.64
C ALA A 69 15.77 -43.41 8.67
N THR A 70 16.61 -42.91 7.76
CA THR A 70 17.46 -43.76 6.91
C THR A 70 18.90 -43.36 7.18
N ASP A 71 19.61 -44.26 7.88
CA ASP A 71 21.03 -44.37 8.24
C ASP A 71 21.84 -43.12 8.64
N ASP A 72 21.51 -41.90 8.18
CA ASP A 72 22.06 -40.61 8.64
C ASP A 72 21.14 -39.38 8.40
N THR A 73 19.93 -39.55 7.82
CA THR A 73 18.99 -38.42 7.60
C THR A 73 17.58 -38.71 8.11
N ARG A 74 17.02 -37.77 8.87
CA ARG A 74 15.62 -37.79 9.33
C ARG A 74 14.75 -37.12 8.27
N LYS A 75 13.82 -37.86 7.68
CA LYS A 75 12.82 -37.30 6.76
C LYS A 75 11.45 -37.33 7.40
N ILE A 76 10.78 -36.17 7.38
CA ILE A 76 9.42 -36.00 7.87
C ILE A 76 8.50 -36.07 6.67
N PHE A 77 7.44 -36.87 6.75
CA PHE A 77 6.45 -37.03 5.68
C PHE A 77 5.06 -36.68 6.19
N SER A 78 4.22 -36.13 5.31
CA SER A 78 2.78 -35.95 5.54
C SER A 78 2.00 -36.28 4.28
N LYS A 79 0.73 -36.64 4.45
CA LYS A 79 -0.15 -36.96 3.32
C LYS A 79 -0.72 -35.68 2.72
N VAL A 80 -0.68 -35.57 1.41
CA VAL A 80 -1.30 -34.50 0.64
C VAL A 80 -2.13 -35.10 -0.47
N ALA A 81 -3.38 -34.63 -0.61
CA ALA A 81 -4.26 -35.04 -1.71
C ALA A 81 -4.15 -34.08 -2.89
N ILE A 82 -3.62 -34.56 -4.02
CA ILE A 82 -3.47 -33.79 -5.26
C ILE A 82 -4.35 -34.44 -6.33
N GLY A 83 -5.47 -33.78 -6.66
CA GLY A 83 -6.50 -34.36 -7.53
C GLY A 83 -7.06 -35.64 -6.91
N PRO A 84 -7.14 -36.76 -7.66
CA PRO A 84 -7.69 -38.02 -7.15
C PRO A 84 -6.70 -38.86 -6.33
N LYS A 85 -5.45 -38.42 -6.15
CA LYS A 85 -4.39 -39.20 -5.51
C LYS A 85 -3.94 -38.57 -4.20
N THR A 86 -3.82 -39.40 -3.16
CA THR A 86 -3.11 -39.03 -1.91
C THR A 86 -1.69 -39.56 -1.98
N MET A 87 -0.73 -38.71 -1.68
CA MET A 87 0.69 -39.06 -1.71
C MET A 87 1.41 -38.60 -0.44
N ASP A 88 2.47 -39.32 -0.07
CA ASP A 88 3.37 -38.93 1.01
C ASP A 88 4.35 -37.89 0.49
N VAL A 89 4.32 -36.69 1.08
CA VAL A 89 5.15 -35.54 0.73
C VAL A 89 6.16 -35.31 1.84
N VAL A 90 7.43 -35.10 1.46
CA VAL A 90 8.47 -34.71 2.41
C VAL A 90 8.20 -33.29 2.89
N VAL A 91 8.23 -33.08 4.20
CA VAL A 91 8.08 -31.77 4.84
C VAL A 91 9.41 -31.39 5.46
N HIS A 92 10.00 -30.32 4.97
CA HIS A 92 11.23 -29.76 5.54
C HIS A 92 10.94 -29.14 6.92
N GLU A 93 11.90 -29.22 7.84
CA GLU A 93 11.72 -28.74 9.23
C GLU A 93 11.47 -27.23 9.33
N GLU A 94 12.00 -26.46 8.39
CA GLU A 94 11.82 -25.00 8.31
C GLU A 94 10.53 -24.57 7.58
N PHE A 95 9.75 -25.51 7.05
CA PHE A 95 8.50 -25.17 6.36
C PHE A 95 7.49 -24.52 7.32
N GLN A 96 6.99 -23.35 6.96
CA GLN A 96 5.94 -22.64 7.71
C GLN A 96 4.74 -22.33 6.81
N CYS A 97 3.54 -22.45 7.36
CA CYS A 97 2.31 -22.14 6.65
C CYS A 97 1.53 -21.04 7.38
N ILE A 98 1.27 -19.95 6.67
CA ILE A 98 0.50 -18.81 7.15
C ILE A 98 -0.78 -18.72 6.31
N ILE A 99 -1.93 -18.72 6.98
CA ILE A 99 -3.23 -18.59 6.32
C ILE A 99 -3.82 -17.22 6.62
N HIS A 100 -4.10 -16.46 5.57
CA HIS A 100 -4.78 -15.17 5.66
C HIS A 100 -6.28 -15.35 5.47
N ILE A 101 -7.04 -14.97 6.49
CA ILE A 101 -8.51 -15.04 6.54
C ILE A 101 -9.06 -13.63 6.78
N LYS A 102 -10.11 -13.23 6.06
CA LYS A 102 -10.79 -11.97 6.35
C LYS A 102 -11.57 -12.09 7.66
N ARG A 103 -11.64 -10.99 8.43
CA ARG A 103 -12.38 -10.97 9.70
C ARG A 103 -13.85 -11.38 9.53
N SER A 104 -14.48 -11.01 8.42
CA SER A 104 -15.86 -11.37 8.09
C SER A 104 -16.07 -12.86 7.85
N GLU A 105 -15.04 -13.57 7.37
CA GLU A 105 -15.09 -15.01 7.06
C GLU A 105 -14.74 -15.86 8.30
N PHE A 106 -14.22 -15.24 9.37
CA PHE A 106 -13.69 -15.97 10.53
C PHE A 106 -14.76 -16.77 11.28
N GLU A 107 -15.99 -16.27 11.32
CA GLU A 107 -17.12 -16.93 12.01
C GLU A 107 -17.61 -18.18 11.26
N ASP A 108 -17.44 -18.21 9.94
CA ASP A 108 -17.86 -19.33 9.09
C ASP A 108 -16.86 -20.50 9.10
N ILE A 109 -15.64 -20.28 9.60
CA ILE A 109 -14.59 -21.30 9.58
C ILE A 109 -14.81 -22.30 10.72
N PRO A 110 -14.79 -23.62 10.41
CA PRO A 110 -14.97 -24.64 11.43
C PRO A 110 -13.97 -24.51 12.59
N ALA A 111 -14.46 -24.56 13.82
CA ALA A 111 -13.64 -24.52 15.02
C ALA A 111 -12.46 -25.52 15.03
N PRO A 112 -12.61 -26.77 14.53
CA PRO A 112 -11.48 -27.70 14.43
C PRO A 112 -10.37 -27.20 13.51
N PHE A 113 -10.70 -26.51 12.41
CA PHE A 113 -9.68 -25.94 11.54
C PHE A 113 -8.92 -24.84 12.28
N LEU A 114 -9.67 -23.95 12.94
CA LEU A 114 -9.11 -22.86 13.72
C LEU A 114 -8.22 -23.33 14.87
N SER A 115 -8.47 -24.49 15.48
CA SER A 115 -7.65 -25.02 16.59
C SER A 115 -6.27 -25.51 16.16
N ARG A 116 -6.00 -25.64 14.86
CA ARG A 116 -4.72 -26.11 14.31
C ARG A 116 -3.70 -24.99 14.08
N PHE A 117 -4.16 -23.75 14.13
CA PHE A 117 -3.34 -22.58 13.83
C PHE A 117 -3.24 -21.66 15.04
N GLN A 118 -2.07 -21.03 15.18
CA GLN A 118 -1.92 -19.87 16.04
C GLN A 118 -2.59 -18.66 15.39
N LYS A 119 -3.46 -17.97 16.15
CA LYS A 119 -4.32 -16.91 15.61
C LYS A 119 -3.74 -15.55 15.95
N TYR A 120 -3.55 -14.73 14.92
CA TYR A 120 -3.15 -13.34 15.07
C TYR A 120 -4.18 -12.47 14.36
N SER A 121 -4.69 -11.46 15.06
CA SER A 121 -5.58 -10.46 14.49
C SER A 121 -4.80 -9.19 14.25
N PHE A 122 -4.76 -8.75 13.00
CA PHE A 122 -4.07 -7.53 12.62
C PHE A 122 -5.05 -6.51 12.06
N SER A 123 -4.92 -5.25 12.48
CA SER A 123 -5.58 -4.12 11.86
C SER A 123 -4.54 -3.06 11.51
N VAL A 124 -4.84 -2.23 10.51
CA VAL A 124 -3.97 -1.10 10.13
C VAL A 124 -3.78 -0.16 11.34
N THR A 125 -4.83 0.04 12.12
CA THR A 125 -4.79 0.82 13.37
C THR A 125 -3.90 0.19 14.44
N ALA A 126 -3.89 -1.14 14.57
CA ALA A 126 -3.02 -1.84 15.50
C ALA A 126 -1.55 -1.69 15.08
N PHE A 127 -1.24 -1.85 13.79
CA PHE A 127 0.10 -1.59 13.27
C PHE A 127 0.53 -0.15 13.55
N TYR A 128 -0.30 0.83 13.22
CA TYR A 128 -0.02 2.23 13.52
C TYR A 128 0.32 2.45 15.01
N SER A 129 -0.48 1.87 15.91
CA SER A 129 -0.24 1.99 17.35
C SER A 129 1.06 1.33 17.81
N ILE A 130 1.47 0.23 17.19
CA ILE A 130 2.72 -0.47 17.49
C ILE A 130 3.92 0.33 16.98
N TYR A 131 3.87 0.75 15.70
CA TYR A 131 4.95 1.52 15.09
C TYR A 131 5.12 2.89 15.76
N LEU A 132 4.03 3.56 16.14
CA LEU A 132 4.09 4.83 16.85
C LEU A 132 4.83 4.71 18.20
N LYS A 133 4.72 3.57 18.90
CA LYS A 133 5.44 3.32 20.15
C LYS A 133 6.94 3.07 19.95
N GLN A 134 7.35 2.66 18.76
CA GLN A 134 8.74 2.35 18.43
C GLN A 134 9.56 3.58 18.02
N ILE A 135 8.91 4.72 17.77
CA ILE A 135 9.51 5.97 17.31
C ILE A 135 9.85 6.88 18.51
N PRO A 136 10.86 7.77 18.43
CA PRO A 136 11.16 8.76 19.46
C PRO A 136 9.98 9.68 19.80
N VAL A 137 9.88 10.09 21.08
CA VAL A 137 8.76 10.90 21.61
C VAL A 137 8.53 12.20 20.83
N ASN A 138 9.61 12.86 20.38
CA ASN A 138 9.53 14.10 19.61
C ASN A 138 8.85 13.91 18.25
N GLU A 139 9.04 12.76 17.62
CA GLU A 139 8.41 12.46 16.33
C GLU A 139 6.97 11.95 16.53
N GLN A 140 6.69 11.28 17.64
CA GLN A 140 5.32 10.88 17.99
C GLN A 140 4.39 12.09 18.12
N THR A 141 4.85 13.19 18.73
CA THR A 141 4.03 14.41 18.86
C THR A 141 3.76 15.06 17.50
N ILE A 142 4.76 15.04 16.59
CA ILE A 142 4.60 15.50 15.22
C ILE A 142 3.54 14.67 14.49
N ILE A 143 3.64 13.34 14.52
CA ILE A 143 2.69 12.45 13.83
C ILE A 143 1.27 12.64 14.38
N LYS A 144 1.10 12.72 15.71
CA LYS A 144 -0.22 12.97 16.33
C LYS A 144 -0.82 14.30 15.90
N HIS A 145 -0.01 15.36 15.86
CA HIS A 145 -0.48 16.66 15.39
C HIS A 145 -0.91 16.62 13.92
N VAL A 146 -0.12 15.95 13.07
CA VAL A 146 -0.46 15.75 11.66
C VAL A 146 -1.73 14.91 11.50
N GLU A 147 -1.90 13.86 12.30
CA GLU A 147 -3.11 13.04 12.33
C GLU A 147 -4.37 13.87 12.65
N GLU A 148 -4.32 14.69 13.70
CA GLU A 148 -5.43 15.58 14.10
C GLU A 148 -5.80 16.57 12.98
N LYS A 149 -4.79 17.21 12.37
CA LYS A 149 -5.00 18.16 11.28
C LYS A 149 -5.61 17.50 10.05
N ILE A 150 -5.17 16.28 9.70
CA ILE A 150 -5.73 15.57 8.55
C ILE A 150 -7.15 15.11 8.83
N ARG A 151 -7.48 14.65 10.04
CA ARG A 151 -8.87 14.36 10.41
C ARG A 151 -9.75 15.59 10.27
N SER A 152 -9.31 16.74 10.78
CA SER A 152 -10.02 18.00 10.64
C SER A 152 -10.21 18.38 9.16
N PHE A 153 -9.17 18.21 8.33
CA PHE A 153 -9.24 18.42 6.89
C PHE A 153 -10.27 17.50 6.21
N ILE A 154 -10.24 16.19 6.49
CA ILE A 154 -11.19 15.21 5.92
C ILE A 154 -12.62 15.52 6.36
N GLN A 155 -12.83 15.87 7.62
CA GLN A 155 -14.16 16.24 8.15
C GLN A 155 -14.70 17.51 7.48
N HIS A 156 -13.85 18.52 7.30
CA HIS A 156 -14.26 19.78 6.66
C HIS A 156 -14.49 19.63 5.16
N PHE A 157 -13.59 18.92 4.47
CA PHE A 157 -13.69 18.66 3.04
C PHE A 157 -14.94 17.79 2.76
N GLY A 158 -15.15 16.76 3.57
CA GLY A 158 -16.26 15.80 3.49
C GLY A 158 -15.78 14.48 2.90
N GLN A 159 -16.08 13.37 3.59
CA GLN A 159 -15.64 12.03 3.19
C GLN A 159 -16.19 11.61 1.82
N GLN A 160 -17.40 12.08 1.46
CA GLN A 160 -18.09 11.75 0.22
C GLN A 160 -17.36 12.19 -1.06
N TYR A 161 -16.43 13.13 -0.94
CA TYR A 161 -15.71 13.70 -2.08
C TYR A 161 -14.41 12.98 -2.41
N PHE A 162 -13.96 12.08 -1.54
CA PHE A 162 -12.79 11.25 -1.73
C PHE A 162 -13.21 9.84 -2.15
N TYR A 163 -12.88 9.46 -3.38
CA TYR A 163 -13.20 8.14 -3.90
C TYR A 163 -12.35 7.05 -3.23
N GLY A 164 -13.02 6.05 -2.65
CA GLY A 164 -12.34 4.94 -1.99
C GLY A 164 -11.69 5.30 -0.65
N LEU A 165 -11.99 6.48 -0.08
CA LEU A 165 -11.60 6.80 1.28
C LEU A 165 -12.29 5.84 2.25
N ASN A 166 -11.49 5.21 3.11
CA ASN A 166 -11.97 4.38 4.20
C ASN A 166 -11.31 4.79 5.51
N GLU A 167 -11.82 4.28 6.63
CA GLU A 167 -11.29 4.57 7.97
C GLU A 167 -9.80 4.20 8.13
N ASN A 168 -9.31 3.24 7.35
CA ASN A 168 -7.92 2.80 7.36
C ASN A 168 -7.00 3.63 6.45
N THR A 169 -7.52 4.39 5.48
CA THR A 169 -6.74 5.13 4.49
C THR A 169 -5.83 6.14 5.18
N LEU A 170 -6.36 6.86 6.18
CA LEU A 170 -5.57 7.80 6.99
C LEU A 170 -4.37 7.09 7.65
N TYR A 171 -4.61 5.98 8.33
CA TYR A 171 -3.57 5.23 9.02
C TYR A 171 -2.58 4.59 8.05
N SER A 172 -3.01 4.15 6.86
CA SER A 172 -2.10 3.69 5.80
C SER A 172 -1.20 4.82 5.29
N CYS A 173 -1.74 6.03 5.12
CA CYS A 173 -0.95 7.21 4.74
C CYS A 173 0.06 7.59 5.84
N LEU A 174 -0.35 7.58 7.12
CA LEU A 174 0.54 7.85 8.26
C LEU A 174 1.63 6.78 8.39
N LEU A 175 1.29 5.49 8.26
CA LEU A 175 2.24 4.40 8.25
C LEU A 175 3.26 4.52 7.12
N SER A 176 2.87 5.07 5.96
CA SER A 176 3.80 5.28 4.84
C SER A 176 4.93 6.27 5.17
N LEU A 177 4.77 7.11 6.19
CA LEU A 177 5.81 8.03 6.67
C LEU A 177 6.82 7.37 7.60
N ILE A 178 6.43 6.29 8.27
CA ILE A 178 7.27 5.56 9.21
C ILE A 178 8.10 4.55 8.42
N LYS A 179 9.42 4.69 8.45
CA LYS A 179 10.32 3.72 7.82
C LYS A 179 11.36 3.24 8.82
N ARG A 180 12.00 2.14 8.46
CA ARG A 180 13.10 1.57 9.21
C ARG A 180 14.40 2.14 8.66
N ASP A 181 15.23 2.71 9.51
CA ASP A 181 16.54 3.22 9.14
C ASP A 181 17.54 2.07 8.96
N GLU A 182 18.72 2.40 8.41
CA GLU A 182 19.82 1.44 8.17
C GLU A 182 20.27 0.73 9.46
N ASN A 183 20.12 1.40 10.61
CA ASN A 183 20.44 0.87 11.93
C ASN A 183 19.35 -0.07 12.49
N GLY A 184 18.23 -0.25 11.78
CA GLY A 184 17.13 -1.11 12.19
C GLY A 184 16.11 -0.46 13.13
N ASP A 185 16.31 0.80 13.50
CA ASP A 185 15.38 1.61 14.30
C ASP A 185 14.27 2.21 13.44
N TYR A 186 13.13 2.53 14.08
CA TYR A 186 12.01 3.18 13.41
C TYR A 186 12.09 4.70 13.57
N GLY A 187 12.02 5.41 12.45
CA GLY A 187 12.01 6.86 12.41
C GLY A 187 11.07 7.40 11.35
N LEU A 188 10.79 8.70 11.44
CA LEU A 188 10.18 9.45 10.35
C LEU A 188 11.14 9.46 9.16
N SER A 189 10.70 8.87 8.06
CA SER A 189 11.48 8.93 6.83
C SER A 189 11.68 10.38 6.40
N ASN A 190 12.92 10.71 6.03
CA ASN A 190 13.26 11.98 5.42
C ASN A 190 12.23 12.30 4.32
N ILE A 191 11.69 13.52 4.35
CA ILE A 191 10.65 13.99 3.40
C ILE A 191 11.08 13.69 1.95
N HIS A 192 12.38 13.77 1.66
CA HIS A 192 13.00 13.43 0.38
C HIS A 192 12.79 11.97 -0.08
N ARG A 193 12.56 11.02 0.84
CA ARG A 193 12.29 9.60 0.55
C ARG A 193 10.79 9.26 0.52
N ASN A 194 9.91 10.25 0.73
CA ASN A 194 8.45 10.09 0.71
C ASN A 194 7.77 10.56 -0.58
N TYR A 195 8.55 11.13 -1.51
CA TYR A 195 8.07 11.38 -2.85
C TYR A 195 7.87 10.04 -3.56
N SER A 196 6.64 9.78 -3.97
CA SER A 196 6.32 8.76 -4.98
C SER A 196 6.57 9.35 -6.36
N GLN A 197 6.69 8.51 -7.39
CA GLN A 197 6.76 8.94 -8.81
C GLN A 197 5.72 10.03 -9.15
N LEU A 198 4.54 9.96 -8.53
CA LEU A 198 3.43 10.90 -8.68
C LEU A 198 3.58 12.24 -7.94
N THR A 199 4.46 12.32 -6.94
CA THR A 199 4.69 13.52 -6.12
C THR A 199 6.08 14.14 -6.34
N ILE A 200 6.89 13.61 -7.27
CA ILE A 200 8.22 14.16 -7.59
C ILE A 200 8.14 15.63 -8.05
N GLN A 201 7.08 16.05 -8.77
CA GLN A 201 6.91 17.47 -9.15
C GLN A 201 6.49 18.36 -7.97
N SER A 202 5.87 17.78 -6.92
CA SER A 202 5.58 18.50 -5.68
C SER A 202 6.81 18.64 -4.77
N LYS A 203 7.95 18.00 -5.11
CA LYS A 203 9.21 18.07 -4.38
C LYS A 203 9.70 19.50 -4.23
N THR A 204 9.78 20.24 -5.34
CA THR A 204 10.24 21.64 -5.34
C THR A 204 9.31 22.54 -4.52
N PHE A 205 8.00 22.29 -4.58
CA PHE A 205 7.01 23.03 -3.80
C PHE A 205 7.10 22.76 -2.30
N ILE A 206 7.31 21.50 -1.90
CA ILE A 206 7.46 21.13 -0.49
C ILE A 206 8.81 21.61 0.06
N GLU A 207 9.88 21.56 -0.74
CA GLU A 207 11.22 22.05 -0.38
C GLU A 207 11.32 23.59 -0.30
N GLN A 208 10.54 24.32 -1.10
CA GLN A 208 10.46 25.79 -1.02
C GLN A 208 9.76 26.31 0.24
N ASN A 209 8.92 25.49 0.89
CA ASN A 209 8.17 25.84 2.11
C ASN A 209 8.80 25.25 3.40
N SER A 210 10.13 25.03 3.38
CA SER A 210 10.92 24.15 4.25
C SER A 210 11.10 24.54 5.73
N THR A 211 10.38 25.53 6.25
CA THR A 211 10.61 26.01 7.63
C THR A 211 10.01 25.12 8.71
N ASP A 212 9.02 24.27 8.40
CA ASP A 212 8.39 23.37 9.36
C ASP A 212 8.19 21.95 8.81
N ILE A 213 8.88 20.97 9.39
CA ILE A 213 8.78 19.54 9.08
C ILE A 213 7.32 19.07 9.20
N ARG A 214 6.58 19.57 10.20
CA ARG A 214 5.17 19.20 10.44
C ARG A 214 4.30 19.59 9.25
N ARG A 215 4.52 20.80 8.75
CA ARG A 215 3.79 21.38 7.61
C ARG A 215 4.10 20.62 6.32
N CYS A 216 5.36 20.25 6.11
CA CYS A 216 5.77 19.47 4.94
C CYS A 216 5.14 18.06 4.93
N LEU A 217 5.13 17.38 6.08
CA LEU A 217 4.47 16.07 6.22
C LEU A 217 2.95 16.18 6.01
N LEU A 218 2.33 17.21 6.59
CA LEU A 218 0.91 17.50 6.39
C LEU A 218 0.58 17.71 4.90
N LEU A 219 1.33 18.58 4.20
CA LEU A 219 1.13 18.84 2.77
C LEU A 219 1.37 17.60 1.90
N SER A 220 2.35 16.76 2.25
CA SER A 220 2.60 15.50 1.56
C SER A 220 1.42 14.54 1.67
N LEU A 221 0.85 14.40 2.87
CA LEU A 221 -0.31 13.54 3.10
C LEU A 221 -1.58 14.11 2.45
N ILE A 222 -1.77 15.43 2.50
CA ILE A 222 -2.87 16.09 1.79
C ILE A 222 -2.71 15.89 0.28
N SER A 223 -1.51 15.98 -0.27
CA SER A 223 -1.23 15.68 -1.67
C SER A 223 -1.67 14.25 -2.04
N LYS A 224 -1.34 13.26 -1.20
CA LYS A 224 -1.81 11.87 -1.39
C LYS A 224 -3.33 11.73 -1.30
N LEU A 225 -3.99 12.44 -0.38
CA LEU A 225 -5.46 12.43 -0.27
C LEU A 225 -6.14 13.15 -1.44
N LEU A 226 -5.52 14.20 -1.97
CA LEU A 226 -6.02 14.89 -3.15
C LEU A 226 -6.02 14.00 -4.39
N GLN A 227 -5.14 12.98 -4.45
CA GLN A 227 -5.14 12.03 -5.58
C GLN A 227 -6.45 11.24 -5.72
N ILE A 228 -7.22 11.12 -4.64
CA ILE A 228 -8.51 10.43 -4.63
C ILE A 228 -9.69 11.41 -4.61
N ALA A 229 -9.44 12.73 -4.64
CA ALA A 229 -10.49 13.74 -4.66
C ALA A 229 -11.04 13.93 -6.09
N SER A 230 -12.36 14.07 -6.20
CA SER A 230 -13.00 14.39 -7.49
C SER A 230 -12.71 15.85 -7.91
N PRO A 231 -12.55 16.15 -9.21
CA PRO A 231 -12.32 17.52 -9.66
C PRO A 231 -13.44 18.50 -9.27
N GLU A 232 -14.69 18.02 -9.31
CA GLU A 232 -15.88 18.80 -8.93
C GLU A 232 -15.83 19.21 -7.46
N SER A 233 -15.40 18.28 -6.59
CA SER A 233 -15.28 18.56 -5.16
C SER A 233 -14.24 19.63 -4.86
N ILE A 234 -13.14 19.64 -5.62
CA ILE A 234 -12.09 20.66 -5.46
C ILE A 234 -12.65 22.03 -5.81
N ILE A 235 -13.34 22.16 -6.94
CA ILE A 235 -13.95 23.44 -7.35
C ILE A 235 -14.96 23.92 -6.31
N TYR A 236 -15.82 23.04 -5.80
CA TYR A 236 -16.84 23.40 -4.81
C TYR A 236 -16.26 23.74 -3.42
N LYS A 237 -15.17 23.08 -3.01
CA LYS A 237 -14.59 23.21 -1.67
C LYS A 237 -13.44 24.20 -1.56
N LEU A 238 -12.79 24.57 -2.65
CA LEU A 238 -11.72 25.59 -2.63
C LEU A 238 -12.14 26.90 -1.93
N PRO A 239 -13.34 27.46 -2.17
CA PRO A 239 -13.78 28.70 -1.52
C PRO A 239 -13.98 28.59 -0.01
N THR A 240 -14.11 27.37 0.56
CA THR A 240 -14.30 27.20 2.01
C THR A 240 -12.99 27.24 2.79
N PHE A 241 -11.84 27.24 2.09
CA PHE A 241 -10.52 27.32 2.68
C PHE A 241 -9.97 28.76 2.60
N GLN A 242 -8.98 29.07 3.45
CA GLN A 242 -8.26 30.35 3.38
C GLN A 242 -7.57 30.51 2.02
N ASP A 243 -7.51 31.74 1.51
CA ASP A 243 -7.04 32.04 0.16
C ASP A 243 -5.65 31.45 -0.16
N GLU A 244 -4.67 31.62 0.73
CA GLU A 244 -3.32 31.07 0.53
C GLU A 244 -3.31 29.52 0.48
N PHE A 245 -4.14 28.88 1.31
CA PHE A 245 -4.25 27.43 1.35
C PHE A 245 -5.01 26.89 0.13
N ALA A 246 -6.10 27.56 -0.25
CA ALA A 246 -6.88 27.23 -1.44
C ALA A 246 -6.01 27.33 -2.71
N GLN A 247 -5.21 28.39 -2.84
CA GLN A 247 -4.27 28.53 -3.96
C GLN A 247 -3.22 27.43 -3.99
N SER A 248 -2.68 27.04 -2.83
CA SER A 248 -1.75 25.91 -2.69
C SER A 248 -2.39 24.58 -3.12
N LEU A 249 -3.61 24.28 -2.65
CA LEU A 249 -4.35 23.08 -3.02
C LEU A 249 -4.68 23.06 -4.52
N CYS A 250 -5.12 24.19 -5.07
CA CYS A 250 -5.41 24.34 -6.49
C CYS A 250 -4.16 24.10 -7.34
N LYS A 251 -3.03 24.71 -6.96
CA LYS A 251 -1.74 24.49 -7.64
C LYS A 251 -1.31 23.03 -7.60
N ASN A 252 -1.46 22.37 -6.46
CA ASN A 252 -1.13 20.95 -6.31
C ASN A 252 -2.04 20.09 -7.21
N TYR A 253 -3.36 20.24 -7.10
CA TYR A 253 -4.32 19.39 -7.81
C TYR A 253 -4.27 19.58 -9.34
N PHE A 254 -4.31 20.81 -9.84
CA PHE A 254 -4.47 21.05 -11.29
C PHE A 254 -3.15 21.13 -12.07
N TYR A 255 -2.04 21.47 -11.42
CA TYR A 255 -0.75 21.63 -12.10
C TYR A 255 0.23 20.50 -11.76
N GLN A 256 0.34 20.11 -10.49
CA GLN A 256 1.33 19.11 -10.04
C GLN A 256 0.82 17.67 -10.16
N GLN A 257 -0.49 17.46 -10.11
CA GLN A 257 -1.12 16.15 -10.27
C GLN A 257 -1.80 16.04 -11.64
N GLU A 258 -1.90 14.80 -12.15
CA GLU A 258 -2.60 14.50 -13.40
C GLU A 258 -3.89 13.75 -13.09
N HIS A 259 -5.03 14.40 -13.34
CA HIS A 259 -6.37 13.86 -13.07
C HIS A 259 -7.27 13.73 -14.31
N PHE A 260 -6.86 14.31 -15.43
CA PHE A 260 -7.75 14.54 -16.58
C PHE A 260 -7.45 13.64 -17.78
N ASN A 261 -6.21 13.15 -17.92
CA ASN A 261 -5.81 12.32 -19.04
C ASN A 261 -4.91 11.17 -18.60
N ILE A 262 -5.31 9.95 -18.94
CA ILE A 262 -4.55 8.73 -18.68
C ILE A 262 -3.24 8.72 -19.49
N ASP A 263 -3.25 9.21 -20.73
CA ASP A 263 -2.05 9.27 -21.57
C ASP A 263 -0.99 10.20 -20.96
N SER A 264 -1.38 11.42 -20.60
CA SER A 264 -0.51 12.37 -19.90
C SER A 264 -0.05 11.84 -18.54
N PHE A 265 -0.92 11.13 -17.82
CA PHE A 265 -0.59 10.47 -16.56
C PHE A 265 0.48 9.37 -16.75
N ILE A 266 0.34 8.50 -17.76
CA ILE A 266 1.31 7.44 -18.07
C ILE A 266 2.65 8.06 -18.51
N HIS A 267 2.63 9.07 -19.37
CA HIS A 267 3.84 9.78 -19.77
C HIS A 267 4.54 10.45 -18.58
N ARG A 268 3.78 11.01 -17.63
CA ARG A 268 4.33 11.57 -16.38
C ARG A 268 4.96 10.49 -15.49
N MET A 269 4.33 9.31 -15.40
CA MET A 269 4.89 8.17 -14.66
C MET A 269 6.21 7.70 -15.27
N ILE A 270 6.27 7.54 -16.60
CA ILE A 270 7.48 7.07 -17.29
C ILE A 270 8.62 8.10 -17.21
N SER A 271 8.32 9.38 -17.48
CA SER A 271 9.34 10.46 -17.40
C SER A 271 9.86 10.70 -15.99
N SER A 272 9.07 10.39 -14.95
CA SER A 272 9.53 10.47 -13.57
C SER A 272 10.58 9.40 -13.20
N GLN A 273 10.64 8.28 -13.94
CA GLN A 273 11.66 7.23 -13.75
C GLN A 273 13.03 7.65 -14.31
N SER A 274 13.06 8.42 -15.39
CA SER A 274 14.32 8.95 -15.96
C SER A 274 15.00 10.02 -15.11
N ILE A 275 14.26 10.72 -14.23
CA ILE A 275 14.83 11.77 -13.38
C ILE A 275 15.58 11.18 -12.16
N GLU A 276 15.24 9.95 -11.75
CA GLU A 276 15.95 9.26 -10.66
C GLU A 276 17.30 8.69 -11.12
N SER A 277 17.47 8.31 -12.39
CA SER A 277 18.76 7.83 -12.93
C SER A 277 19.80 8.93 -13.08
N ASP A 278 19.40 10.16 -13.42
CA ASP A 278 20.35 11.25 -13.68
C ASP A 278 20.92 11.89 -12.42
N ASN A 279 20.31 11.65 -11.25
CA ASN A 279 20.79 12.21 -9.96
C ASN A 279 21.72 11.26 -9.17
N SER A 280 21.93 10.02 -9.64
CA SER A 280 22.86 9.07 -8.99
C SER A 280 24.26 8.99 -9.63
N ASP A 281 24.46 9.56 -10.81
CA ASP A 281 25.73 9.45 -11.54
C ASP A 281 26.68 10.63 -11.27
N GLN A 282 27.06 10.79 -10.00
CA GLN A 282 28.36 11.40 -9.64
C GLN A 282 29.04 10.61 -8.51
N SER A 283 29.18 9.30 -8.69
CA SER A 283 30.29 8.57 -8.08
C SER A 283 30.63 7.36 -8.93
N SER A 284 31.90 7.31 -9.32
CA SER A 284 32.54 6.32 -10.17
C SER A 284 32.32 4.87 -9.71
N THR A 285 31.86 4.00 -10.60
CA THR A 285 32.40 2.64 -10.81
C THR A 285 31.74 1.99 -12.04
N ASN A 286 32.57 1.52 -12.97
CA ASN A 286 32.18 0.81 -14.19
C ASN A 286 31.72 -0.61 -13.84
N GLU A 287 30.42 -0.87 -13.85
CA GLU A 287 29.86 -2.23 -13.96
C GLU A 287 28.63 -2.23 -14.89
N PRO A 288 28.42 -3.32 -15.66
CA PRO A 288 27.56 -3.32 -16.85
C PRO A 288 26.06 -3.11 -16.55
N ALA A 289 25.44 -2.33 -17.42
CA ALA A 289 24.13 -1.67 -17.26
C ALA A 289 22.89 -2.59 -17.20
N GLU A 290 23.02 -3.92 -17.31
CA GLU A 290 21.86 -4.82 -17.39
C GLU A 290 21.33 -5.30 -16.03
N GLN A 291 22.12 -5.24 -14.95
CA GLN A 291 21.68 -5.66 -13.62
C GLN A 291 21.06 -4.55 -12.76
N LYS A 292 21.28 -3.27 -13.10
CA LYS A 292 20.67 -2.13 -12.37
C LYS A 292 19.19 -1.93 -12.72
N LEU A 293 18.72 -2.35 -13.90
CA LEU A 293 17.33 -2.14 -14.33
C LEU A 293 16.31 -2.92 -13.47
N ASN A 294 16.71 -4.08 -12.92
CA ASN A 294 15.79 -4.94 -12.17
C ASN A 294 15.55 -4.51 -10.72
N ASN A 295 16.42 -3.68 -10.13
CA ASN A 295 16.29 -3.31 -8.71
C ASN A 295 15.38 -2.10 -8.46
N TYR A 296 15.09 -1.26 -9.46
CA TYR A 296 14.28 -0.05 -9.29
C TYR A 296 12.78 -0.24 -9.55
N ILE A 297 12.32 -1.44 -9.91
CA ILE A 297 10.89 -1.77 -10.09
C ILE A 297 10.17 -1.99 -8.74
N THR A 298 10.86 -1.86 -7.61
CA THR A 298 10.36 -2.30 -6.29
C THR A 298 9.59 -1.27 -5.46
N ILE A 299 9.06 -0.21 -6.06
CA ILE A 299 7.92 0.51 -5.46
C ILE A 299 6.82 0.62 -6.51
N THR A 300 6.15 -0.51 -6.76
CA THR A 300 4.85 -0.53 -7.43
C THR A 300 3.85 0.22 -6.54
N THR A 301 3.79 1.54 -6.70
CA THR A 301 2.64 2.33 -6.26
C THR A 301 1.45 1.82 -7.06
N LYS A 302 0.59 1.01 -6.43
CA LYS A 302 -0.69 0.64 -7.03
C LYS A 302 -1.47 1.94 -7.25
N VAL A 303 -1.61 2.33 -8.50
CA VAL A 303 -2.38 3.52 -8.88
C VAL A 303 -3.84 3.11 -9.03
N MET A 304 -4.72 3.80 -8.32
CA MET A 304 -6.17 3.71 -8.53
C MET A 304 -6.57 4.82 -9.50
N ILE A 305 -7.05 4.44 -10.69
CA ILE A 305 -7.57 5.39 -11.68
C ILE A 305 -9.10 5.39 -11.56
N PHE A 306 -9.67 6.53 -11.17
CA PHE A 306 -11.12 6.72 -11.15
C PHE A 306 -11.56 7.43 -12.42
N THR A 307 -12.35 6.76 -13.27
CA THR A 307 -12.80 7.30 -14.56
C THR A 307 -14.19 7.92 -14.54
N ARG A 308 -14.76 8.16 -13.34
CA ARG A 308 -16.04 8.89 -13.20
C ARG A 308 -15.78 10.38 -12.97
N THR A 309 -15.51 11.10 -14.05
CA THR A 309 -15.64 12.56 -14.10
C THR A 309 -16.91 12.89 -14.88
N SER A 310 -17.70 13.87 -14.44
CA SER A 310 -18.82 14.34 -15.25
C SER A 310 -18.31 14.93 -16.56
N THR A 311 -19.15 14.83 -17.60
CA THR A 311 -18.87 15.43 -18.92
C THR A 311 -18.65 16.95 -18.85
N PHE A 312 -19.11 17.60 -17.79
CA PHE A 312 -18.91 19.02 -17.52
C PHE A 312 -17.43 19.37 -17.22
N VAL A 313 -16.70 18.47 -16.57
CA VAL A 313 -15.28 18.67 -16.26
C VAL A 313 -14.38 18.38 -17.46
N THR A 314 -14.75 17.40 -18.29
CA THR A 314 -13.99 17.04 -19.50
C THR A 314 -14.02 18.12 -20.59
N SER A 315 -14.99 19.04 -20.53
CA SER A 315 -15.12 20.16 -21.48
C SER A 315 -14.36 21.43 -21.07
N LEU A 316 -13.66 21.43 -19.93
CA LEU A 316 -12.88 22.60 -19.48
C LEU A 316 -11.58 22.71 -20.30
N ASN A 317 -11.60 23.52 -21.35
CA ASN A 317 -10.41 24.02 -22.02
C ASN A 317 -9.48 24.77 -21.04
N ASN A 318 -8.19 24.82 -21.36
CA ASN A 318 -7.17 25.51 -20.55
C ASN A 318 -7.49 26.99 -20.27
N GLU A 319 -8.22 27.67 -21.17
CA GLU A 319 -8.68 29.06 -20.97
C GLU A 319 -9.85 29.15 -19.97
N SER A 320 -10.81 28.23 -20.02
CA SER A 320 -11.94 28.17 -19.07
C SER A 320 -11.53 27.79 -17.65
N LYS A 321 -10.38 27.11 -17.48
CA LYS A 321 -9.75 26.96 -16.15
C LYS A 321 -9.34 28.32 -15.59
N GLN A 322 -8.79 29.25 -16.39
CA GLN A 322 -8.37 30.56 -15.89
C GLN A 322 -9.55 31.48 -15.57
N SER A 323 -10.64 31.42 -16.33
CA SER A 323 -11.82 32.29 -16.14
C SER A 323 -12.70 31.91 -14.95
N LEU A 324 -12.71 30.63 -14.53
CA LEU A 324 -13.43 30.17 -13.34
C LEU A 324 -12.84 30.74 -12.03
N PHE A 325 -11.59 31.22 -12.06
CA PHE A 325 -10.87 31.70 -10.89
C PHE A 325 -10.69 33.23 -10.86
N SER A 326 -11.30 33.98 -11.80
CA SER A 326 -11.23 35.45 -11.84
C SER A 326 -12.48 36.16 -11.32
N THR A 327 -13.57 35.44 -11.04
CA THR A 327 -14.81 36.02 -10.51
C THR A 327 -14.88 35.87 -9.00
N HIS A 328 -14.29 36.85 -8.31
CA HIS A 328 -14.56 37.12 -6.90
C HIS A 328 -16.00 37.62 -6.75
N GLU A 329 -16.89 36.78 -6.25
CA GLU A 329 -18.08 37.26 -5.53
C GLU A 329 -17.97 36.85 -4.06
N GLN A 330 -18.02 37.87 -3.22
CA GLN A 330 -17.87 37.83 -1.76
C GLN A 330 -18.87 36.86 -1.15
N ILE A 331 -18.37 35.80 -0.50
CA ILE A 331 -19.14 34.97 0.42
C ILE A 331 -18.29 34.77 1.68
N ASP A 332 -18.92 34.94 2.83
CA ASP A 332 -18.33 35.13 4.16
C ASP A 332 -17.12 34.23 4.47
N VAL A 333 -15.97 34.88 4.60
CA VAL A 333 -14.69 34.30 5.01
C VAL A 333 -14.77 33.91 6.50
N ILE A 334 -15.03 32.63 6.78
CA ILE A 334 -14.90 32.09 8.13
C ILE A 334 -13.40 31.96 8.45
N ASN A 335 -12.99 32.68 9.48
CA ASN A 335 -11.61 32.89 9.90
C ASN A 335 -10.94 31.58 10.39
N LEU A 336 -10.39 30.81 9.45
CA LEU A 336 -9.62 29.57 9.68
C LEU A 336 -8.17 29.81 10.15
N ASN A 337 -7.95 30.85 10.97
CA ASN A 337 -6.68 31.12 11.65
C ASN A 337 -6.13 29.90 12.45
N ALA A 338 -6.97 28.88 12.70
CA ALA A 338 -6.59 27.65 13.40
C ALA A 338 -5.98 26.55 12.50
N ILE A 339 -6.14 26.57 11.18
CA ILE A 339 -5.52 25.56 10.29
C ILE A 339 -4.07 25.92 9.97
N TRP A 340 -3.75 27.21 9.94
CA TRP A 340 -2.44 27.73 9.52
C TRP A 340 -1.52 28.23 10.65
N LYS A 341 -2.04 28.48 11.86
CA LYS A 341 -1.17 28.79 13.00
C LYS A 341 -0.66 27.49 13.62
N CYS A 342 0.54 27.10 13.21
CA CYS A 342 1.46 26.31 14.01
C CYS A 342 1.82 27.03 15.31
#